data_AF-A0A946U8R9-F1
#
_entry.id   AF-A0A946U8R9-F1
#
_cell.length_a   1.000
_cell.length_b   1.000
_cell.length_c   1.000
_cell.angle_alpha   90.00
_cell.angle_beta   90.00
_cell.angle_gamma   90.00
#
_symmetry.space_group_name_H-M   'P 1'
#
loop_
_entity.id
_entity.type
_entity.pdbx_description
1 polymer ?
#
loop_
_entity_poly.entity_id
_entity_poly.type
_entity_poly.pdbx_seq_one_letter_code
_entity_poly.pdbx_strand_id
1 'polypeptide(L)'
;MGRPTKTGIDFFPLDCHFDEQTELYLLEAGAEGLAVLVCLWQMIYSNRGYYIDDSPDLSLLIKRKIGLEPDRVGACITSALNRGLFDLDQYHTFGIFTSRGIQRRYFDAAKKKKAIEVVDNYVLNGVNSGDNWIYVDGKATKEKGEEKEKEKEKEKEKEKEDIEPIGSIGDRSDGATPARVPYSKIIELWNEFAEARGLPRVVKITQALRGQLGQRWREDLPGLDRWSNYFGFCSESAFLMGKATPRPGERPFRATLSWITKAGNFAKVAAREYHE
;
A
#
# COMPACT_ATOMS: atom_id res chain seq x y z
N MET A 1 -33.34 2.05 13.96
CA MET A 1 -32.15 1.86 13.10
C MET A 1 -31.39 0.65 13.60
N GLY A 2 -31.04 -0.30 12.75
CA GLY A 2 -30.19 -1.43 13.14
C GLY A 2 -28.79 -0.94 13.50
N ARG A 3 -28.19 -1.50 14.56
CA ARG A 3 -26.83 -1.17 14.98
C ARG A 3 -25.85 -1.51 13.84
N PRO A 4 -24.95 -0.60 13.43
CA PRO A 4 -23.88 -0.93 12.49
C PRO A 4 -23.11 -2.15 13.01
N THR A 5 -22.86 -3.12 12.14
CA THR A 5 -22.06 -4.30 12.48
C THR A 5 -20.63 -3.87 12.78
N LYS A 6 -20.07 -4.32 13.90
CA LYS A 6 -18.70 -4.00 14.32
C LYS A 6 -17.69 -4.51 13.29
N THR A 7 -16.91 -3.61 12.68
CA THR A 7 -15.89 -3.94 11.66
C THR A 7 -14.73 -4.74 12.28
N GLY A 8 -14.20 -4.30 13.42
CA GLY A 8 -13.13 -4.99 14.15
C GLY A 8 -13.56 -6.27 14.89
N ILE A 9 -12.59 -6.94 15.51
CA ILE A 9 -12.76 -8.16 16.30
C ILE A 9 -12.52 -7.88 17.79
N ASP A 10 -13.14 -8.69 18.67
CA ASP A 10 -13.04 -8.51 20.12
C ASP A 10 -11.74 -9.07 20.72
N PHE A 11 -11.15 -10.06 20.04
CA PHE A 11 -9.91 -10.69 20.40
C PHE A 11 -9.10 -10.98 19.14
N PHE A 12 -7.78 -11.02 19.25
CA PHE A 12 -6.87 -11.41 18.17
C PHE A 12 -5.89 -12.47 18.68
N PRO A 13 -5.45 -13.40 17.82
CA PRO A 13 -4.42 -14.35 18.21
C PRO A 13 -3.05 -13.65 18.25
N LEU A 14 -2.36 -13.83 19.36
CA LEU A 14 -0.97 -13.43 19.56
C LEU A 14 -0.13 -14.69 19.69
N ASP A 15 0.88 -14.82 18.82
CA ASP A 15 1.72 -16.00 18.77
C ASP A 15 2.57 -16.11 20.06
N CYS A 16 2.68 -17.31 20.63
CA CYS A 16 3.50 -17.54 21.82
C CYS A 16 5.01 -17.43 21.56
N HIS A 17 5.42 -17.62 20.30
CA HIS A 17 6.78 -17.47 19.84
C HIS A 17 6.79 -16.40 18.76
N PHE A 18 7.58 -15.35 18.99
CA PHE A 18 7.74 -14.30 18.01
C PHE A 18 8.66 -14.74 16.87
N ASP A 19 8.46 -14.14 15.70
CA ASP A 19 9.39 -14.32 14.59
C ASP A 19 10.70 -13.57 14.85
N GLU A 20 11.74 -13.89 14.08
CA GLU A 20 13.08 -13.32 14.25
C GLU A 20 13.07 -11.77 14.22
N GLN A 21 12.29 -11.16 13.32
CA GLN A 21 12.25 -9.70 13.21
C GLN A 21 11.60 -9.05 14.43
N THR A 22 10.55 -9.67 14.96
CA THR A 22 9.89 -9.21 16.18
C THR A 22 10.80 -9.41 17.40
N GLU A 23 11.51 -10.54 17.51
CA GLU A 23 12.49 -10.76 18.57
C GLU A 23 13.61 -9.71 18.53
N LEU A 24 14.17 -9.43 17.35
CA LEU A 24 15.20 -8.41 17.19
C LEU A 24 14.68 -7.00 17.51
N TYR A 25 13.43 -6.69 17.16
CA TYR A 25 12.76 -5.46 17.59
C TYR A 25 12.67 -5.36 19.12
N LEU A 26 12.27 -6.45 19.78
CA LEU A 26 12.13 -6.49 21.24
C LEU A 26 13.48 -6.39 21.95
N LEU A 27 14.57 -6.89 21.37
CA LEU A 27 15.92 -6.69 21.88
C LEU A 27 16.33 -5.20 21.90
N GLU A 28 15.88 -4.41 20.93
CA GLU A 28 16.16 -2.96 20.85
C GLU A 28 15.22 -2.14 21.74
N ALA A 29 13.93 -2.45 21.69
CA ALA A 29 12.87 -1.62 22.27
C ALA A 29 12.45 -2.06 23.69
N GLY A 30 12.84 -3.27 24.11
CA GLY A 30 12.55 -3.82 25.43
C GLY A 30 11.05 -3.94 25.73
N ALA A 31 10.72 -3.91 27.03
CA ALA A 31 9.36 -4.06 27.51
C ALA A 31 8.41 -2.95 27.02
N GLU A 32 8.93 -1.73 26.85
CA GLU A 32 8.16 -0.61 26.29
C GLU A 32 7.77 -0.87 24.83
N GLY A 33 8.70 -1.40 24.03
CA GLY A 33 8.43 -1.80 22.64
C GLY A 33 7.34 -2.86 22.55
N LEU A 34 7.39 -3.89 23.40
CA LEU A 34 6.34 -4.90 23.47
C LEU A 34 4.98 -4.28 23.79
N ALA A 35 4.92 -3.39 24.79
CA ALA A 35 3.69 -2.71 25.18
C ALA A 35 3.12 -1.86 24.03
N VAL A 36 3.96 -1.11 23.33
CA VAL A 36 3.56 -0.32 22.15
C VAL A 36 3.04 -1.23 21.03
N LEU A 37 3.78 -2.29 20.71
CA LEU A 37 3.44 -3.20 19.61
C LEU A 37 2.11 -3.91 19.85
N VAL A 38 1.91 -4.47 21.05
CA VAL A 38 0.65 -5.15 21.42
C VAL A 38 -0.50 -4.15 21.46
N CYS A 39 -0.30 -2.94 21.98
CA CYS A 39 -1.31 -1.89 21.99
C CYS A 39 -1.73 -1.49 20.56
N LEU A 40 -0.75 -1.35 19.66
CA LEU A 40 -0.99 -1.02 18.26
C LEU A 40 -1.76 -2.15 17.54
N TRP A 41 -1.39 -3.41 17.75
CA TRP A 41 -2.15 -4.55 17.23
C TRP A 41 -3.59 -4.59 17.75
N GLN A 42 -3.79 -4.39 19.06
CA GLN A 42 -5.13 -4.27 19.65
C GLN A 42 -5.96 -3.19 18.96
N MET A 43 -5.39 -2.01 18.75
CA MET A 43 -6.07 -0.90 18.08
C MET A 43 -6.38 -1.20 16.61
N ILE A 44 -5.47 -1.87 15.89
CA ILE A 44 -5.71 -2.32 14.50
C ILE A 44 -6.90 -3.28 14.46
N TYR A 45 -6.85 -4.37 15.22
CA TYR A 45 -7.87 -5.41 15.18
C TYR A 45 -9.23 -4.96 15.72
N SER A 46 -9.26 -4.10 16.75
CA SER A 46 -10.51 -3.66 17.38
C SER A 46 -11.28 -2.60 16.57
N ASN A 47 -10.57 -1.81 15.75
CA ASN A 47 -11.16 -0.74 14.93
C ASN A 47 -11.55 -1.24 13.53
N ARG A 48 -10.67 -1.06 12.54
CA ARG A 48 -10.88 -1.42 11.12
C ARG A 48 -10.48 -2.87 10.83
N GLY A 49 -9.81 -3.54 11.75
CA GLY A 49 -9.54 -4.96 11.69
C GLY A 49 -8.16 -5.32 11.15
N TYR A 50 -7.73 -4.68 10.07
CA TYR A 50 -6.51 -5.08 9.36
C TYR A 50 -5.52 -3.94 9.08
N TYR A 51 -5.88 -2.70 9.44
CA TYR A 51 -5.00 -1.55 9.39
C TYR A 51 -5.41 -0.52 10.45
N ILE A 52 -4.53 0.47 10.69
CA ILE A 52 -4.87 1.70 11.40
C ILE A 52 -4.13 2.88 10.76
N ASP A 53 -4.75 4.05 10.75
CA ASP A 53 -4.12 5.27 10.25
C ASP A 53 -3.06 5.82 11.22
N ASP A 54 -1.96 6.32 10.68
CA ASP A 54 -0.94 7.10 11.38
C ASP A 54 -1.45 8.53 11.63
N SER A 55 -2.37 8.63 12.58
CA SER A 55 -2.94 9.90 13.01
C SER A 55 -2.05 10.56 14.08
N PRO A 56 -1.98 11.91 14.14
CA PRO A 56 -1.35 12.62 15.25
C PRO A 56 -1.84 12.18 16.64
N ASP A 57 -3.08 11.69 16.73
CA ASP A 57 -3.68 11.23 17.98
C ASP A 57 -3.23 9.81 18.39
N LEU A 58 -2.63 9.03 17.48
CA LEU A 58 -2.30 7.62 17.74
C LEU A 58 -1.35 7.48 18.93
N SER A 59 -0.27 8.27 18.97
CA SER A 59 0.69 8.25 20.07
C SER A 59 0.07 8.72 21.39
N LEU A 60 -0.90 9.66 21.35
CA LEU A 60 -1.63 10.11 22.54
C LEU A 60 -2.58 9.02 23.08
N LEU A 61 -3.24 8.28 22.19
CA LEU A 61 -4.09 7.15 22.56
C LEU A 61 -3.28 6.00 23.17
N ILE A 62 -2.09 5.72 22.62
CA ILE A 62 -1.17 4.74 23.19
C ILE A 62 -0.67 5.22 24.56
N LYS A 63 -0.25 6.49 24.69
CA LYS A 63 0.11 7.09 25.99
C LYS A 63 -0.97 6.88 27.03
N ARG A 64 -2.24 7.14 26.69
CA ARG A 64 -3.36 6.93 27.61
C ARG A 64 -3.50 5.47 28.07
N LYS A 65 -3.17 4.50 27.21
CA LYS A 65 -3.31 3.06 27.48
C LYS A 65 -2.17 2.47 28.30
N ILE A 66 -0.93 2.89 28.05
CA ILE A 66 0.27 2.27 28.65
C ILE A 66 1.16 3.24 29.45
N GLY A 67 0.81 4.53 29.53
CA GLY A 67 1.55 5.53 30.29
C GLY A 67 2.85 6.01 29.66
N LEU A 68 3.14 5.62 28.41
CA LEU A 68 4.39 5.94 27.72
C LEU A 68 4.32 7.28 26.98
N GLU A 69 5.37 8.10 27.06
CA GLU A 69 5.39 9.41 26.40
C GLU A 69 5.35 9.31 24.86
N PRO A 70 4.69 10.26 24.14
CA PRO A 70 4.45 10.15 22.70
C PRO A 70 5.72 10.04 21.87
N ASP A 71 6.79 10.74 22.26
CA ASP A 71 8.08 10.68 21.59
C ASP A 71 8.69 9.28 21.67
N ARG A 72 8.55 8.63 22.83
CA ARG A 72 9.02 7.27 23.04
C ARG A 72 8.16 6.26 22.29
N VAL A 73 6.84 6.46 22.25
CA VAL A 73 5.93 5.68 21.39
C VAL A 73 6.35 5.80 19.92
N GLY A 74 6.62 7.02 19.45
CA GLY A 74 7.08 7.27 18.08
C GLY A 74 8.40 6.57 17.75
N ALA A 75 9.36 6.58 18.68
CA ALA A 75 10.62 5.85 18.52
C ALA A 75 10.40 4.33 18.42
N CYS A 76 9.53 3.76 19.24
CA CYS A 76 9.16 2.34 19.19
C CYS A 76 8.46 1.97 17.86
N ILE A 77 7.55 2.80 17.36
CA ILE A 77 6.87 2.58 16.08
C ILE A 77 7.88 2.67 14.93
N THR A 78 8.78 3.65 14.96
CA THR A 78 9.84 3.82 13.95
C THR A 78 10.77 2.61 13.91
N SER A 79 11.20 2.10 15.06
CA SER A 79 12.01 0.86 15.12
C SER A 79 11.23 -0.33 14.55
N ALA A 80 9.93 -0.49 14.87
CA ALA A 80 9.11 -1.57 14.32
C ALA A 80 8.99 -1.51 12.78
N LEU A 81 8.85 -0.31 12.20
CA LEU A 81 8.89 -0.10 10.75
C LEU A 81 10.24 -0.50 10.14
N ASN A 82 11.35 -0.07 10.75
CA ASN A 82 12.71 -0.39 10.29
C ASN A 82 13.01 -1.90 10.35
N ARG A 83 12.40 -2.60 11.31
CA ARG A 83 12.47 -4.06 11.47
C ARG A 83 11.47 -4.82 10.57
N GLY A 84 10.65 -4.11 9.79
CA GLY A 84 9.73 -4.71 8.83
C GLY A 84 8.49 -5.38 9.45
N LEU A 85 8.14 -5.05 10.70
CA LEU A 85 6.94 -5.57 11.36
C LEU A 85 5.65 -5.00 10.72
N PHE A 86 5.78 -3.84 10.06
CA PHE A 86 4.74 -3.21 9.26
C PHE A 86 5.23 -3.03 7.82
N ASP A 87 4.30 -3.06 6.86
CA ASP A 87 4.62 -2.85 5.46
C ASP A 87 4.95 -1.38 5.20
N LEU A 88 6.23 -1.13 4.92
CA LEU A 88 6.79 0.21 4.75
C LEU A 88 6.15 0.95 3.55
N ASP A 89 5.79 0.22 2.47
CA ASP A 89 5.13 0.85 1.33
C ASP A 89 3.71 1.32 1.71
N GLN A 90 2.95 0.54 2.48
CA GLN A 90 1.62 0.94 2.96
C GLN A 90 1.72 2.15 3.90
N TYR A 91 2.72 2.17 4.79
CA TYR A 91 2.99 3.31 5.66
C TYR A 91 3.31 4.58 4.87
N HIS A 92 4.27 4.55 3.94
CA HIS A 92 4.62 5.73 3.16
C HIS A 92 3.54 6.15 2.16
N THR A 93 2.73 5.22 1.65
CA THR A 93 1.72 5.52 0.63
C THR A 93 0.44 6.06 1.24
N PHE A 94 -0.06 5.39 2.27
CA PHE A 94 -1.40 5.67 2.82
C PHE A 94 -1.34 6.26 4.22
N GLY A 95 -0.16 6.29 4.87
CA GLY A 95 -0.05 6.66 6.27
C GLY A 95 -0.80 5.65 7.15
N ILE A 96 -0.63 4.35 6.89
CA ILE A 96 -1.28 3.30 7.66
C ILE A 96 -0.28 2.26 8.16
N PHE A 97 -0.54 1.70 9.34
CA PHE A 97 0.15 0.53 9.84
C PHE A 97 -0.65 -0.73 9.51
N THR A 98 -0.04 -1.62 8.73
CA THR A 98 -0.58 -2.94 8.39
C THR A 98 0.57 -3.90 8.06
N SER A 99 0.30 -5.21 8.05
CA SER A 99 1.28 -6.22 7.64
C SER A 99 0.56 -7.47 7.11
N ARG A 100 1.27 -8.31 6.35
CA ARG A 100 0.68 -9.57 5.82
C ARG A 100 0.14 -10.47 6.94
N GLY A 101 0.86 -10.57 8.05
CA GLY A 101 0.43 -11.36 9.21
C GLY A 101 -0.85 -10.81 9.84
N ILE A 102 -0.93 -9.48 9.99
CA ILE A 102 -2.14 -8.79 10.50
C ILE A 102 -3.34 -9.08 9.61
N GLN A 103 -3.19 -8.84 8.29
CA GLN A 103 -4.30 -8.97 7.36
C GLN A 103 -4.78 -10.42 7.25
N ARG A 104 -3.87 -11.40 7.14
CA ARG A 104 -4.24 -12.83 7.09
C ARG A 104 -5.06 -13.23 8.32
N ARG A 105 -4.56 -12.94 9.53
CA ARG A 105 -5.26 -13.25 10.79
C ARG A 105 -6.63 -12.57 10.87
N TYR A 106 -6.73 -11.30 10.47
CA TYR A 106 -8.01 -10.61 10.46
C TYR A 106 -9.00 -11.22 9.48
N PHE A 107 -8.62 -11.39 8.21
CA PHE A 107 -9.52 -11.90 7.19
C PHE A 107 -9.94 -13.34 7.47
N ASP A 108 -9.05 -14.18 8.02
CA ASP A 108 -9.40 -15.52 8.49
C ASP A 108 -10.44 -15.49 9.61
N ALA A 109 -10.26 -14.62 10.61
CA ALA A 109 -11.24 -14.44 11.68
C ALA A 109 -12.57 -13.86 11.17
N ALA A 110 -12.50 -12.99 10.16
CA ALA A 110 -13.64 -12.26 9.64
C ALA A 110 -14.48 -13.03 8.61
N LYS A 111 -14.02 -14.21 8.13
CA LYS A 111 -14.79 -15.12 7.27
C LYS A 111 -16.18 -15.47 7.83
N LYS A 112 -16.32 -15.52 9.16
CA LYS A 112 -17.59 -15.83 9.84
C LYS A 112 -18.56 -14.64 9.90
N LYS A 113 -18.12 -13.44 9.51
CA LYS A 113 -18.97 -12.24 9.50
C LYS A 113 -19.83 -12.22 8.24
N LYS A 114 -21.03 -11.65 8.36
CA LYS A 114 -21.95 -11.47 7.23
C LYS A 114 -21.37 -10.55 6.14
N ALA A 115 -20.69 -9.49 6.56
CA ALA A 115 -20.02 -8.57 5.66
C ALA A 115 -18.86 -7.86 6.37
N ILE A 116 -17.82 -7.51 5.61
CA ILE A 116 -16.69 -6.69 6.07
C ILE A 116 -16.39 -5.55 5.10
N GLU A 117 -16.05 -4.39 5.66
CA GLU A 117 -15.58 -3.25 4.87
C GLU A 117 -14.12 -3.46 4.47
N VAL A 118 -13.84 -3.42 3.17
CA VAL A 118 -12.49 -3.58 2.63
C VAL A 118 -12.14 -2.42 1.71
N VAL A 119 -11.02 -1.79 2.02
CA VAL A 119 -10.33 -0.83 1.16
C VAL A 119 -9.30 -1.61 0.32
N ASP A 120 -9.60 -1.79 -0.96
CA ASP A 120 -8.85 -2.64 -1.89
C ASP A 120 -7.34 -2.31 -1.90
N ASN A 121 -7.02 -1.01 -1.98
CA ASN A 121 -5.63 -0.52 -2.02
C ASN A 121 -4.81 -0.84 -0.75
N TYR A 122 -5.47 -1.15 0.36
CA TYR A 122 -4.80 -1.45 1.63
C TYR A 122 -4.51 -2.95 1.77
N VAL A 123 -5.16 -3.80 0.96
CA VAL A 123 -4.91 -5.25 0.96
C VAL A 123 -3.56 -5.52 0.29
N LEU A 124 -2.69 -6.23 1.00
CA LEU A 124 -1.37 -6.57 0.51
C LEU A 124 -1.45 -7.72 -0.49
N ASN A 125 -0.64 -7.66 -1.54
CA ASN A 125 -0.57 -8.71 -2.55
C ASN A 125 -0.35 -10.10 -1.91
N GLY A 126 -1.14 -11.08 -2.35
CA GLY A 126 -1.09 -12.45 -1.83
C GLY A 126 -1.80 -12.65 -0.48
N VAL A 127 -2.59 -11.68 -0.03
CA VAL A 127 -3.58 -11.85 1.04
C VAL A 127 -4.94 -12.13 0.40
N ASN A 128 -5.61 -13.20 0.83
CA ASN A 128 -6.99 -13.48 0.47
C ASN A 128 -7.91 -12.86 1.52
N SER A 129 -8.74 -11.91 1.12
CA SER A 129 -9.63 -11.22 2.06
C SER A 129 -10.96 -11.97 2.33
N GLY A 130 -11.30 -13.05 1.61
CA GLY A 130 -12.61 -13.74 1.64
C GLY A 130 -13.54 -13.43 0.45
N ASP A 131 -14.84 -13.67 0.56
CA ASP A 131 -15.84 -13.28 -0.47
C ASP A 131 -16.93 -12.34 0.10
N ASN A 132 -16.86 -12.03 1.39
CA ASN A 132 -17.90 -11.33 2.16
C ASN A 132 -17.66 -9.81 2.24
N TRP A 133 -17.15 -9.18 1.17
CA TRP A 133 -16.71 -7.79 1.23
C TRP A 133 -17.76 -6.79 0.79
N ILE A 134 -17.70 -5.63 1.43
CA ILE A 134 -18.30 -4.38 0.96
C ILE A 134 -17.13 -3.45 0.64
N TYR A 135 -16.97 -3.09 -0.63
CA TYR A 135 -15.94 -2.13 -1.04
C TYR A 135 -16.26 -0.75 -0.50
N VAL A 136 -15.31 -0.17 0.22
CA VAL A 136 -15.38 1.22 0.67
C VAL A 136 -14.33 2.00 -0.11
N ASP A 137 -14.77 2.71 -1.15
CA ASP A 137 -13.88 3.49 -2.01
C ASP A 137 -13.41 4.74 -1.24
N GLY A 138 -12.11 4.82 -0.97
CA GLY A 138 -11.52 5.84 -0.11
C GLY A 138 -11.39 7.20 -0.80
N LYS A 139 -12.43 8.05 -0.68
CA LYS A 139 -12.43 9.52 -0.88
C LYS A 139 -11.80 10.07 -2.20
N ALA A 140 -12.61 10.15 -3.25
CA ALA A 140 -12.91 11.39 -3.98
C ALA A 140 -14.25 11.24 -4.71
N THR A 141 -15.14 12.21 -4.55
CA THR A 141 -16.48 12.23 -5.14
C THR A 141 -16.45 12.28 -6.67
N LYS A 142 -17.26 11.42 -7.30
CA LYS A 142 -18.20 11.84 -8.35
C LYS A 142 -19.35 10.82 -8.46
N GLU A 143 -20.56 11.35 -8.36
CA GLU A 143 -21.81 10.66 -8.62
C GLU A 143 -21.84 10.07 -10.03
N LYS A 144 -22.36 8.86 -10.14
CA LYS A 144 -23.46 8.56 -11.06
C LYS A 144 -24.30 7.43 -10.49
N GLY A 145 -25.58 7.72 -10.27
CA GLY A 145 -26.62 6.79 -9.83
C GLY A 145 -26.78 5.61 -10.78
N GLU A 146 -27.20 4.48 -10.21
CA GLU A 146 -28.50 3.82 -10.46
C GLU A 146 -28.55 3.17 -11.86
N GLU A 147 -28.88 1.90 -12.08
CA GLU A 147 -29.73 0.90 -11.44
C GLU A 147 -29.10 -0.48 -11.77
N LYS A 148 -29.32 -1.61 -11.09
CA LYS A 148 -30.61 -2.31 -10.96
C LYS A 148 -30.50 -3.37 -9.86
N GLU A 149 -31.36 -3.27 -8.86
CA GLU A 149 -31.90 -4.44 -8.17
C GLU A 149 -33.18 -4.91 -8.88
N LYS A 150 -33.36 -6.24 -8.85
CA LYS A 150 -34.59 -7.06 -9.00
C LYS A 150 -34.67 -7.90 -10.27
N GLU A 151 -34.35 -9.17 -10.11
CA GLU A 151 -35.27 -10.32 -10.24
C GLU A 151 -34.53 -11.58 -9.77
N LYS A 152 -34.76 -12.02 -8.52
CA LYS A 152 -35.77 -12.99 -8.06
C LYS A 152 -35.34 -14.46 -8.24
N GLU A 153 -35.29 -15.12 -7.08
CA GLU A 153 -35.19 -16.56 -6.85
C GLU A 153 -36.21 -17.39 -7.65
N LYS A 154 -35.72 -18.53 -8.16
CA LYS A 154 -36.36 -19.84 -8.48
C LYS A 154 -35.47 -20.45 -9.59
N GLU A 155 -34.75 -21.55 -9.43
CA GLU A 155 -35.18 -22.88 -9.00
C GLU A 155 -34.01 -23.67 -8.40
N LYS A 156 -34.35 -24.50 -7.41
CA LYS A 156 -33.51 -25.59 -6.88
C LYS A 156 -33.65 -26.84 -7.76
N GLU A 157 -32.58 -27.64 -7.71
CA GLU A 157 -32.52 -29.10 -7.92
C GLU A 157 -32.46 -29.66 -9.35
N LYS A 158 -31.27 -30.19 -9.69
CA LYS A 158 -31.09 -31.63 -9.96
C LYS A 158 -29.66 -32.09 -9.64
N GLU A 159 -29.59 -33.16 -8.86
CA GLU A 159 -28.45 -33.91 -8.34
C GLU A 159 -27.57 -34.57 -9.42
N LYS A 160 -26.24 -34.58 -9.22
CA LYS A 160 -25.31 -35.71 -8.89
C LYS A 160 -25.00 -36.73 -9.99
N GLU A 161 -23.70 -36.93 -10.20
CA GLU A 161 -22.90 -38.17 -10.18
C GLU A 161 -21.58 -37.86 -10.93
N ASP A 162 -20.49 -37.60 -10.20
CA ASP A 162 -19.44 -38.53 -9.77
C ASP A 162 -18.55 -39.07 -10.91
N ILE A 163 -17.24 -38.81 -10.80
CA ILE A 163 -16.10 -39.74 -10.91
C ILE A 163 -14.80 -38.91 -11.14
N GLU A 164 -13.99 -38.82 -10.09
CA GLU A 164 -12.51 -38.80 -10.18
C GLU A 164 -12.03 -40.24 -9.89
N PRO A 165 -10.89 -40.75 -10.41
CA PRO A 165 -9.60 -40.40 -9.78
C PRO A 165 -8.28 -40.50 -10.62
N ILE A 166 -7.32 -39.63 -10.24
CA ILE A 166 -5.88 -39.85 -9.93
C ILE A 166 -4.88 -40.36 -11.00
N GLY A 167 -3.81 -39.56 -11.17
CA GLY A 167 -2.41 -39.97 -11.48
C GLY A 167 -1.90 -39.48 -12.86
N SER A 168 -0.69 -38.93 -13.06
CA SER A 168 0.54 -38.85 -12.27
C SER A 168 1.55 -37.94 -12.98
N ILE A 169 2.34 -37.19 -12.19
CA ILE A 169 3.73 -36.73 -12.40
C ILE A 169 4.09 -35.97 -13.70
N GLY A 170 4.40 -34.68 -13.51
CA GLY A 170 5.35 -33.92 -14.31
C GLY A 170 6.09 -32.94 -13.40
N ASP A 171 7.32 -33.29 -13.05
CA ASP A 171 8.21 -32.57 -12.12
C ASP A 171 8.78 -31.28 -12.76
N ARG A 172 8.87 -30.25 -11.92
CA ARG A 172 9.70 -29.02 -11.92
C ARG A 172 10.21 -28.38 -13.23
N SER A 173 9.92 -27.08 -13.35
CA SER A 173 10.99 -26.07 -13.46
C SER A 173 10.61 -24.78 -12.72
N ASP A 174 11.56 -24.30 -11.92
CA ASP A 174 11.50 -23.15 -11.01
C ASP A 174 11.18 -21.78 -11.64
N GLY A 175 10.62 -20.89 -10.81
CA GLY A 175 11.26 -19.59 -10.57
C GLY A 175 10.78 -18.37 -11.37
N ALA A 176 9.76 -17.68 -10.85
CA ALA A 176 9.82 -16.25 -10.49
C ALA A 176 8.41 -15.76 -10.09
N THR A 177 8.21 -15.43 -8.82
CA THR A 177 7.15 -14.50 -8.41
C THR A 177 7.37 -13.18 -9.16
N PRO A 178 6.35 -12.56 -9.78
CA PRO A 178 6.52 -11.28 -10.46
C PRO A 178 7.09 -10.26 -9.48
N ALA A 179 8.26 -9.72 -9.80
CA ALA A 179 9.03 -8.85 -8.92
C ALA A 179 8.17 -7.69 -8.42
N ARG A 180 8.02 -7.58 -7.09
CA ARG A 180 7.30 -6.49 -6.41
C ARG A 180 7.83 -5.15 -6.92
N VAL A 181 6.94 -4.24 -7.31
CA VAL A 181 7.32 -2.86 -7.71
C VAL A 181 7.89 -2.15 -6.47
N PRO A 182 9.15 -1.69 -6.50
CA PRO A 182 9.79 -1.04 -5.35
C PRO A 182 9.47 0.47 -5.35
N TYR A 183 8.21 0.82 -5.10
CA TYR A 183 7.72 2.21 -5.18
C TYR A 183 8.58 3.19 -4.37
N SER A 184 8.90 2.83 -3.12
CA SER A 184 9.71 3.66 -2.23
C SER A 184 11.09 3.96 -2.83
N LYS A 185 11.75 2.96 -3.41
CA LYS A 185 13.06 3.13 -4.04
C LYS A 185 13.02 4.00 -5.29
N ILE A 186 11.96 3.87 -6.10
CA ILE A 186 11.76 4.73 -7.29
C ILE A 186 11.58 6.20 -6.86
N ILE A 187 10.89 6.44 -5.75
CA ILE A 187 10.65 7.78 -5.23
C ILE A 187 11.88 8.36 -4.57
N GLU A 188 12.64 7.57 -3.80
CA GLU A 188 13.94 7.96 -3.27
C GLU A 188 14.86 8.42 -4.41
N LEU A 189 14.97 7.62 -5.48
CA LEU A 189 15.74 7.98 -6.67
C LEU A 189 15.25 9.29 -7.32
N TRP A 190 13.93 9.45 -7.48
CA TRP A 190 13.39 10.70 -8.03
C TRP A 190 13.68 11.89 -7.13
N ASN A 191 13.49 11.76 -5.82
CA ASN A 191 13.64 12.85 -4.89
C ASN A 191 15.10 13.32 -4.79
N GLU A 192 16.06 12.39 -4.80
CA GLU A 192 17.49 12.70 -4.88
C GLU A 192 17.83 13.41 -6.21
N PHE A 193 17.36 12.86 -7.34
CA PHE A 193 17.55 13.46 -8.65
C PHE A 193 16.95 14.87 -8.75
N ALA A 194 15.75 15.05 -8.20
CA ALA A 194 14.99 16.28 -8.21
C ALA A 194 15.65 17.36 -7.33
N GLU A 195 16.12 16.99 -6.15
CA GLU A 195 16.81 17.90 -5.23
C GLU A 195 18.09 18.47 -5.87
N ALA A 196 18.91 17.61 -6.49
CA ALA A 196 20.12 18.04 -7.19
C ALA A 196 19.86 18.99 -8.37
N ARG A 197 18.63 19.04 -8.89
CA ARG A 197 18.24 19.82 -10.08
C ARG A 197 17.22 20.92 -9.79
N GLY A 198 16.83 21.11 -8.53
CA GLY A 198 15.81 22.09 -8.14
C GLY A 198 14.40 21.77 -8.65
N LEU A 199 14.09 20.49 -8.89
CA LEU A 199 12.75 20.03 -9.29
C LEU A 199 11.88 19.69 -8.05
N PRO A 200 10.55 19.65 -8.19
CA PRO A 200 9.66 19.28 -7.10
C PRO A 200 9.83 17.81 -6.66
N ARG A 201 10.06 17.61 -5.36
CA ARG A 201 10.07 16.29 -4.72
C ARG A 201 8.64 15.75 -4.55
N VAL A 202 8.51 14.44 -4.58
CA VAL A 202 7.28 13.73 -4.19
C VAL A 202 7.24 13.66 -2.67
N VAL A 203 6.25 14.32 -2.08
CA VAL A 203 5.98 14.31 -0.63
C VAL A 203 4.88 13.31 -0.27
N LYS A 204 3.99 13.00 -1.21
CA LYS A 204 2.89 12.04 -1.03
C LYS A 204 2.69 11.21 -2.30
N ILE A 205 2.59 9.90 -2.12
CA ILE A 205 2.29 8.96 -3.20
C ILE A 205 0.77 8.88 -3.34
N THR A 206 0.23 9.38 -4.44
CA THR A 206 -1.20 9.24 -4.74
C THR A 206 -1.46 7.89 -5.42
N GLN A 207 -2.71 7.40 -5.38
CA GLN A 207 -3.11 6.20 -6.12
C GLN A 207 -2.83 6.33 -7.63
N ALA A 208 -3.07 7.52 -8.19
CA ALA A 208 -2.77 7.81 -9.59
C ALA A 208 -1.26 7.68 -9.88
N LEU A 209 -0.40 8.24 -9.02
CA LEU A 209 1.05 8.10 -9.17
C LEU A 209 1.48 6.63 -9.00
N ARG A 210 0.97 5.91 -8.00
CA ARG A 210 1.28 4.49 -7.80
C ARG A 210 0.88 3.64 -9.01
N GLY A 211 -0.28 3.90 -9.60
CA GLY A 211 -0.71 3.26 -10.85
C GLY A 211 0.24 3.54 -12.01
N GLN A 212 0.67 4.80 -12.17
CA GLN A 212 1.67 5.19 -13.17
C GLN A 212 3.00 4.47 -12.95
N LEU A 213 3.56 4.51 -11.73
CA LEU A 213 4.82 3.85 -11.38
C LEU A 213 4.75 2.32 -11.60
N GLY A 214 3.65 1.69 -11.18
CA GLY A 214 3.45 0.25 -11.32
C GLY A 214 3.24 -0.19 -12.76
N GLN A 215 2.61 0.66 -13.58
CA GLN A 215 2.53 0.44 -15.02
C GLN A 215 3.93 0.59 -15.66
N ARG A 216 4.61 1.71 -15.41
CA ARG A 216 5.96 1.96 -15.95
C ARG A 216 6.94 0.86 -15.55
N TRP A 217 6.90 0.38 -14.31
CA TRP A 217 7.76 -0.72 -13.86
C TRP A 217 7.55 -2.02 -14.64
N ARG A 218 6.29 -2.36 -14.95
CA ARG A 218 5.96 -3.61 -15.64
C ARG A 218 6.20 -3.53 -17.15
N GLU A 219 5.94 -2.38 -17.75
CA GLU A 219 5.89 -2.24 -19.21
C GLU A 219 7.16 -1.61 -19.80
N ASP A 220 7.77 -0.61 -19.13
CA ASP A 220 8.77 0.26 -19.77
C ASP A 220 10.13 0.29 -19.04
N LEU A 221 10.08 0.35 -17.71
CA LEU A 221 11.20 0.56 -16.81
C LEU A 221 11.29 -0.56 -15.75
N PRO A 222 11.44 -1.85 -16.14
CA PRO A 222 11.65 -2.94 -15.19
C PRO A 222 13.08 -2.89 -14.63
N GLY A 223 13.25 -2.30 -13.44
CA GLY A 223 14.54 -2.19 -12.74
C GLY A 223 14.91 -0.75 -12.37
N LEU A 224 15.52 -0.57 -11.19
CA LEU A 224 15.89 0.75 -10.67
C LEU A 224 16.94 1.47 -11.53
N ASP A 225 17.81 0.72 -12.20
CA ASP A 225 18.77 1.21 -13.18
C ASP A 225 18.06 1.89 -14.37
N ARG A 226 16.96 1.31 -14.86
CA ARG A 226 16.15 1.91 -15.94
C ARG A 226 15.48 3.21 -15.52
N TRP A 227 15.00 3.28 -14.27
CA TRP A 227 14.48 4.53 -13.70
C TRP A 227 15.55 5.61 -13.61
N SER A 228 16.74 5.26 -13.12
CA SER A 228 17.90 6.17 -13.07
C SER A 228 18.27 6.69 -14.47
N ASN A 229 18.37 5.78 -15.45
CA ASN A 229 18.64 6.14 -16.85
C ASN A 229 17.55 7.03 -17.44
N TYR A 230 16.28 6.74 -17.17
CA TYR A 230 15.16 7.55 -17.64
C TYR A 230 15.19 8.97 -17.04
N PHE A 231 15.51 9.12 -15.75
CA PHE A 231 15.70 10.43 -15.13
C PHE A 231 16.91 11.17 -15.72
N GLY A 232 18.01 10.46 -15.96
CA GLY A 232 19.17 10.99 -16.69
C GLY A 232 18.79 11.52 -18.07
N PHE A 233 18.04 10.73 -18.84
CA PHE A 233 17.53 11.13 -20.14
C PHE A 233 16.56 12.32 -20.08
N CYS A 234 15.70 12.41 -19.06
CA CYS A 234 14.88 13.60 -18.84
C CYS A 234 15.74 14.86 -18.60
N SER A 235 16.93 14.71 -18.01
CA SER A 235 17.80 15.84 -17.70
C SER A 235 18.46 16.50 -18.92
N GLU A 236 18.43 15.84 -20.07
CA GLU A 236 18.87 16.40 -21.35
C GLU A 236 17.88 17.46 -21.88
N SER A 237 16.62 17.44 -21.45
CA SER A 237 15.61 18.42 -21.86
C SER A 237 15.67 19.70 -21.04
N ALA A 238 15.93 20.84 -21.71
CA ALA A 238 15.86 22.15 -21.06
C ALA A 238 14.44 22.46 -20.55
N PHE A 239 13.40 22.02 -21.28
CA PHE A 239 12.00 22.22 -20.88
C PHE A 239 11.66 21.45 -19.60
N LEU A 240 11.94 20.15 -19.54
CA LEU A 240 11.62 19.32 -18.37
C LEU A 240 12.37 19.80 -17.12
N MET A 241 13.59 20.30 -17.30
CA MET A 241 14.44 20.82 -16.23
C MET A 241 14.12 22.26 -15.82
N GLY A 242 13.15 22.92 -16.46
CA GLY A 242 12.80 24.31 -16.17
C GLY A 242 13.87 25.33 -16.51
N LYS A 243 14.70 25.00 -17.50
CA LYS A 243 15.73 25.85 -18.09
C LYS A 243 15.27 26.52 -19.39
N ALA A 244 14.16 26.07 -19.97
CA ALA A 244 13.56 26.72 -21.14
C ALA A 244 13.02 28.12 -20.79
N THR A 245 13.15 29.06 -21.72
CA THR A 245 12.64 30.42 -21.56
C THR A 245 11.10 30.39 -21.47
N PRO A 246 10.50 30.83 -20.36
CA PRO A 246 9.05 30.86 -20.24
C PRO A 246 8.45 31.97 -21.10
N ARG A 247 7.15 31.88 -21.35
CA ARG A 247 6.40 32.99 -21.96
C ARG A 247 6.43 34.22 -21.04
N PRO A 248 6.30 35.44 -21.59
CA PRO A 248 6.27 36.66 -20.79
C PRO A 248 5.20 36.58 -19.67
N GLY A 249 5.64 36.71 -18.42
CA GLY A 249 4.77 36.66 -17.24
C GLY A 249 4.53 35.26 -16.65
N GLU A 250 5.02 34.19 -17.28
CA GLU A 250 4.89 32.82 -16.77
C GLU A 250 6.15 32.34 -16.03
N ARG A 251 5.98 31.37 -15.13
CA ARG A 251 7.10 30.70 -14.47
C ARG A 251 7.66 29.58 -15.36
N PRO A 252 8.97 29.30 -15.32
CA PRO A 252 9.53 28.13 -16.00
C PRO A 252 8.85 26.84 -15.55
N PHE A 253 8.45 26.00 -16.51
CA PHE A 253 7.88 24.69 -16.22
C PHE A 253 8.90 23.81 -15.50
N ARG A 254 8.50 23.09 -14.45
CA ARG A 254 9.37 22.11 -13.78
C ARG A 254 8.67 20.77 -13.72
N ALA A 255 9.28 19.75 -14.31
CA ALA A 255 8.69 18.43 -14.36
C ALA A 255 8.55 17.81 -12.95
N THR A 256 7.45 17.11 -12.72
CA THR A 256 7.21 16.29 -11.52
C THR A 256 7.22 14.81 -11.90
N LEU A 257 7.46 13.92 -10.93
CA LEU A 257 7.44 12.47 -11.17
C LEU A 257 6.12 12.00 -11.80
N SER A 258 4.97 12.48 -11.31
CA SER A 258 3.67 12.09 -11.87
C SER A 258 3.46 12.62 -13.29
N TRP A 259 4.08 13.74 -13.63
CA TRP A 259 3.97 14.28 -14.97
C TRP A 259 4.77 13.44 -15.97
N ILE A 260 6.02 13.10 -15.66
CA ILE A 260 6.88 12.32 -16.58
C ILE A 260 6.47 10.85 -16.67
N THR A 261 5.82 10.31 -15.62
CA THR A 261 5.37 8.90 -15.61
C THR A 261 3.94 8.71 -16.12
N LYS A 262 3.19 9.79 -16.37
CA LYS A 262 1.88 9.73 -17.01
C LYS A 262 2.04 9.17 -18.43
N ALA A 263 1.34 8.08 -18.75
CA ALA A 263 1.53 7.31 -19.99
C ALA A 263 1.70 8.16 -21.27
N GLY A 264 0.80 9.12 -21.52
CA GLY A 264 0.89 10.00 -22.69
C GLY A 264 2.14 10.90 -22.70
N ASN A 265 2.53 11.45 -21.55
CA ASN A 265 3.73 12.27 -21.44
C ASN A 265 4.99 11.41 -21.52
N PHE A 266 4.98 10.24 -20.88
CA PHE A 266 6.08 9.30 -20.94
C PHE A 266 6.43 8.92 -22.39
N ALA A 267 5.41 8.60 -23.20
CA ALA A 267 5.59 8.28 -24.61
C ALA A 267 6.23 9.44 -25.38
N LYS A 268 5.78 10.68 -25.14
CA LYS A 268 6.33 11.89 -25.78
C LYS A 268 7.76 12.19 -25.35
N VAL A 269 8.07 12.02 -24.06
CA VAL A 269 9.44 12.15 -23.54
C VAL A 269 10.34 11.11 -24.20
N ALA A 270 9.91 9.84 -24.27
CA ALA A 270 10.64 8.77 -24.93
C ALA A 270 10.85 9.04 -26.44
N ALA A 271 9.88 9.68 -27.09
CA ALA A 271 9.95 10.11 -28.49
C ALA A 271 10.77 11.41 -28.71
N ARG A 272 11.42 11.95 -27.67
CA ARG A 272 12.21 13.19 -27.71
C ARG A 272 11.44 14.47 -28.07
N GLU A 273 10.10 14.45 -27.97
CA GLU A 273 9.25 15.63 -28.28
C GLU A 273 9.49 16.83 -27.34
N TYR A 274 10.22 16.65 -26.24
CA TYR A 274 10.56 17.70 -25.27
C TYR A 274 12.06 18.02 -25.22
N HIS A 275 12.88 17.43 -26.09
CA HIS A 275 14.33 17.56 -26.06
C HIS A 275 14.89 18.55 -27.10
N GLU A 276 14.01 19.08 -27.95
CA GLU A 276 14.31 20.10 -28.96
C GLU A 276 13.97 21.52 -28.49
#